data_AF-A0A9X3TE88-F1
#
_entry.id   AF-A0A9X3TE88-F1
#
_cell.length_a   1.000
_cell.length_b   1.000
_cell.length_c   1.000
_cell.angle_alpha   90.00
_cell.angle_beta   90.00
_cell.angle_gamma   90.00
#
_symmetry.space_group_name_H-M   'P 1'
#
loop_
_entity.id
_entity.type
_entity.pdbx_description
1 polymer ?
#
loop_
_entity_poly.entity_id
_entity_poly.type
_entity_poly.pdbx_seq_one_letter_code
_entity_poly.pdbx_strand_id
1 'polypeptide(L)'
;MPHGDMEVNPLIEAHEEWIRGDYSFCPKCGGALGRRLIKVSEPERLVCRACGFVFFLDPKVAVGTIVAVNSGIVLLRRGIEPAYGKWVFPGGFVDRGERVEEAAIRETREECHLVVRISRLLNIYSYPDHPVIIIVYVGEVVDGQPSAGDETLEVQAFQHAAIPWKELAFPSTVQALRDFIAGS
;
A
#
# COMPACT_ATOMS: atom_id res chain seq x y z
N MET A 1 -5.59 33.67 32.85
CA MET A 1 -5.96 32.56 31.96
C MET A 1 -4.67 32.03 31.38
N PRO A 2 -4.16 30.86 31.79
CA PRO A 2 -2.96 30.31 31.17
C PRO A 2 -3.31 29.86 29.76
N HIS A 3 -2.48 30.23 28.80
CA HIS A 3 -2.52 29.68 27.45
C HIS A 3 -2.16 28.20 27.57
N GLY A 4 -3.14 27.32 27.36
CA GLY A 4 -2.89 25.90 27.24
C GLY A 4 -2.13 25.66 25.94
N ASP A 5 -0.91 25.16 26.05
CA ASP A 5 -0.18 24.59 24.93
C ASP A 5 -1.05 23.48 24.32
N MET A 6 -1.51 23.70 23.09
CA MET A 6 -2.13 22.63 22.31
C MET A 6 -1.03 21.63 21.98
N GLU A 7 -1.03 20.48 22.66
CA GLU A 7 -0.26 19.31 22.21
C GLU A 7 -0.71 18.99 20.78
N VAL A 8 0.19 19.27 19.82
CA VAL A 8 0.01 18.97 18.42
C VAL A 8 0.03 17.44 18.29
N ASN A 9 -1.02 16.86 17.71
CA ASN A 9 -1.11 15.40 17.53
C ASN A 9 0.02 14.94 16.58
N PRO A 10 0.94 14.05 17.00
CA PRO A 10 2.08 13.63 16.19
C PRO A 10 1.69 12.99 14.84
N LEU A 11 0.45 12.52 14.71
CA LEU A 11 -0.08 12.01 13.45
C LEU A 11 -0.22 13.14 12.41
N ILE A 12 -0.63 14.36 12.82
CA ILE A 12 -0.83 15.51 11.92
C ILE A 12 0.51 16.00 11.33
N GLU A 13 1.59 16.01 12.11
CA GLU A 13 2.92 16.41 11.62
C GLU A 13 3.48 15.42 10.60
N ALA A 14 3.33 14.11 10.85
CA ALA A 14 3.71 13.08 9.88
C ALA A 14 2.92 13.26 8.56
N HIS A 15 1.62 13.58 8.61
CA HIS A 15 0.81 13.80 7.41
C HIS A 15 1.28 14.97 6.54
N GLU A 16 1.77 16.07 7.12
CA GLU A 16 2.30 17.20 6.35
C GLU A 16 3.67 16.92 5.72
N GLU A 17 4.55 16.14 6.38
CA GLU A 17 5.86 15.74 5.85
C GLU A 17 5.74 14.90 4.56
N TRP A 18 4.83 13.91 4.54
CA TRP A 18 4.61 13.06 3.35
C TRP A 18 4.05 13.85 2.16
N ILE A 19 3.12 14.78 2.41
CA ILE A 19 2.55 15.66 1.37
C ILE A 19 3.60 16.64 0.87
N ARG A 20 4.46 17.16 1.77
CA ARG A 20 5.53 18.07 1.38
C ARG A 20 6.59 17.37 0.54
N GLY A 21 6.95 16.14 0.87
CA GLY A 21 8.08 15.42 0.30
C GLY A 21 9.39 16.19 0.47
N ASP A 22 10.14 15.87 1.52
CA ASP A 22 11.39 16.57 1.85
C ASP A 22 12.56 16.14 0.96
N TYR A 23 12.52 16.53 -0.30
CA TYR A 23 13.59 16.32 -1.26
C TYR A 23 14.39 17.59 -1.47
N SER A 24 15.67 17.57 -1.09
CA SER A 24 16.56 18.73 -1.22
C SER A 24 17.31 18.80 -2.56
N PHE A 25 17.58 17.65 -3.20
CA PHE A 25 18.46 17.58 -4.35
C PHE A 25 17.78 16.92 -5.56
N CYS A 26 18.09 17.45 -6.75
CA CYS A 26 17.51 16.99 -8.00
C CYS A 26 18.06 15.61 -8.39
N PRO A 27 17.20 14.60 -8.62
CA PRO A 27 17.66 13.27 -9.00
C PRO A 27 18.30 13.22 -10.39
N LYS A 28 18.12 14.26 -11.22
CA LYS A 28 18.69 14.34 -12.58
C LYS A 28 20.10 14.92 -12.61
N CYS A 29 20.42 15.91 -11.78
CA CYS A 29 21.71 16.63 -11.87
C CYS A 29 22.36 17.00 -10.53
N GLY A 30 21.75 16.63 -9.38
CA GLY A 30 22.27 16.96 -8.05
C GLY A 30 22.04 18.41 -7.58
N GLY A 31 21.53 19.30 -8.44
CA GLY A 31 21.24 20.69 -8.05
C GLY A 31 20.08 20.82 -7.06
N ALA A 32 20.02 21.91 -6.30
CA ALA A 32 18.99 22.13 -5.30
C ALA A 32 17.57 22.18 -5.89
N LEU A 33 16.63 21.48 -5.25
CA LEU A 33 15.20 21.60 -5.51
C LEU A 33 14.61 22.79 -4.72
N GLY A 34 13.62 23.45 -5.31
CA GLY A 34 12.80 24.45 -4.62
C GLY A 34 11.37 24.40 -5.08
N ARG A 35 10.44 24.84 -4.23
CA ARG A 35 9.03 24.94 -4.60
C ARG A 35 8.81 26.11 -5.57
N ARG A 36 8.07 25.86 -6.63
CA ARG A 36 7.71 26.87 -7.62
C ARG A 36 6.33 26.59 -8.18
N LEU A 37 5.54 27.66 -8.31
CA LEU A 37 4.30 27.65 -9.09
C LEU A 37 4.65 27.57 -10.59
N ILE A 38 4.24 26.49 -11.25
CA ILE A 38 4.43 26.32 -12.71
C ILE A 38 3.21 26.84 -13.46
N LYS A 39 2.01 26.59 -12.92
CA LYS A 39 0.72 27.07 -13.44
C LYS A 39 -0.10 27.62 -12.29
N VAL A 40 -0.79 28.74 -12.53
CA VAL A 40 -1.51 29.49 -11.49
C VAL A 40 -2.61 28.67 -10.81
N SER A 41 -3.21 27.71 -11.53
CA SER A 41 -4.29 26.87 -11.02
C SER A 41 -3.83 25.54 -10.39
N GLU A 42 -2.53 25.31 -10.26
CA GLU A 42 -1.97 24.06 -9.74
C GLU A 42 -1.14 24.31 -8.46
N PRO A 43 -1.01 23.32 -7.57
CA PRO A 43 -0.13 23.45 -6.42
C PRO A 43 1.33 23.61 -6.85
N GLU A 44 2.14 24.20 -5.95
CA GLU A 44 3.58 24.31 -6.17
C GLU A 44 4.23 22.94 -6.37
N ARG A 45 5.23 22.90 -7.24
CA ARG A 45 6.00 21.68 -7.53
C ARG A 45 7.45 21.86 -7.12
N LEU A 46 8.13 20.75 -6.85
CA LEU A 46 9.58 20.75 -6.69
C LEU A 46 10.23 20.94 -8.06
N VAL A 47 10.95 22.04 -8.23
CA VAL A 47 11.65 22.38 -9.47
C VAL A 47 13.13 22.59 -9.17
N CYS A 48 13.99 21.93 -9.94
CA CYS A 48 15.43 22.10 -9.84
C CYS A 48 15.83 23.50 -10.28
N ARG A 49 16.54 24.22 -9.41
CA ARG A 49 17.03 25.58 -9.68
C ARG A 49 18.15 25.62 -10.72
N ALA A 50 18.83 24.49 -10.96
CA ALA A 50 19.96 24.41 -11.90
C ALA A 50 19.54 24.00 -13.32
N CYS A 51 18.72 22.96 -13.47
CA CYS A 51 18.39 22.40 -14.79
C CYS A 51 16.91 22.50 -15.17
N GLY A 52 16.06 23.06 -14.31
CA GLY A 52 14.62 23.21 -14.56
C GLY A 52 13.81 21.91 -14.50
N PHE A 53 14.42 20.78 -14.11
CA PHE A 53 13.70 19.52 -13.91
C PHE A 53 12.58 19.66 -12.88
N VAL A 54 11.38 19.22 -13.22
CA VAL A 54 10.23 19.19 -12.32
C VAL A 54 10.14 17.80 -11.71
N PHE A 55 10.21 17.71 -10.39
CA PHE A 55 10.08 16.46 -9.66
C PHE A 55 8.64 16.33 -9.13
N PHE A 56 7.91 15.38 -9.70
CA PHE A 56 6.54 15.07 -9.30
C PHE A 56 6.56 14.06 -8.17
N LEU A 57 5.81 14.36 -7.11
CA LEU A 57 5.52 13.45 -6.02
C LEU A 57 4.28 12.64 -6.40
N ASP A 58 4.47 11.67 -7.27
CA ASP A 58 3.41 10.80 -7.75
C ASP A 58 3.03 9.78 -6.68
N PRO A 59 1.74 9.37 -6.60
CA PRO A 59 1.36 8.28 -5.74
C PRO A 59 2.08 7.00 -6.17
N LYS A 60 2.54 6.20 -5.20
CA LYS A 60 3.05 4.86 -5.46
C LYS A 60 1.87 3.90 -5.61
N VAL A 61 1.99 2.94 -6.53
CA VAL A 61 1.00 1.89 -6.71
C VAL A 61 1.43 0.65 -5.95
N ALA A 62 0.51 0.12 -5.14
CA ALA A 62 0.58 -1.18 -4.53
C ALA A 62 -0.52 -2.10 -5.10
N VAL A 63 -0.31 -3.39 -4.96
CA VAL A 63 -1.28 -4.42 -5.33
C VAL A 63 -1.53 -5.33 -4.13
N GLY A 64 -2.71 -5.95 -4.10
CA GLY A 64 -3.01 -7.01 -3.16
C GLY A 64 -3.90 -8.07 -3.78
N THR A 65 -3.85 -9.28 -3.24
CA THR A 65 -4.60 -10.42 -3.75
C THR A 65 -5.41 -11.05 -2.63
N ILE A 66 -6.74 -11.03 -2.74
CA ILE A 66 -7.59 -11.88 -1.91
C ILE A 66 -7.57 -13.28 -2.50
N VAL A 67 -7.01 -14.21 -1.73
CA VAL A 67 -6.93 -15.62 -2.09
C VAL A 67 -7.89 -16.40 -1.21
N ALA A 68 -8.94 -16.94 -1.83
CA ALA A 68 -9.91 -17.81 -1.16
C ALA A 68 -9.54 -19.27 -1.41
N VAL A 69 -9.49 -20.05 -0.34
CA VAL A 69 -9.32 -21.51 -0.33
C VAL A 69 -10.48 -22.15 0.42
N ASN A 70 -10.62 -23.48 0.36
CA ASN A 70 -11.71 -24.19 1.03
C ASN A 70 -11.81 -23.87 2.54
N SER A 71 -10.66 -23.63 3.19
CA SER A 71 -10.57 -23.30 4.62
C SER A 71 -10.75 -21.82 4.94
N GLY A 72 -11.01 -20.95 3.95
CA GLY A 72 -11.28 -19.53 4.15
C GLY A 72 -10.40 -18.61 3.31
N ILE A 73 -10.23 -17.37 3.76
CA ILE A 73 -9.39 -16.36 3.09
C ILE A 73 -7.98 -16.41 3.69
N VAL A 74 -6.96 -16.51 2.83
CA VAL A 74 -5.55 -16.51 3.26
C VAL A 74 -5.14 -15.10 3.67
N LEU A 75 -4.65 -14.98 4.90
CA LEU A 75 -4.02 -13.78 5.45
C LEU A 75 -2.62 -14.11 5.94
N LEU A 76 -1.77 -13.07 5.96
CA LEU A 76 -0.38 -13.07 6.33
C LEU A 76 -0.19 -12.15 7.53
N ARG A 77 0.62 -12.57 8.50
CA ARG A 77 1.03 -11.73 9.62
C ARG A 77 2.35 -11.07 9.29
N ARG A 78 2.36 -9.74 9.20
CA ARG A 78 3.53 -8.95 8.75
C ARG A 78 4.73 -9.09 9.68
N GLY A 79 5.90 -9.38 9.12
CA GLY A 79 7.20 -9.40 9.81
C GLY A 79 8.02 -8.12 9.67
N ILE A 80 7.44 -7.08 9.07
CA ILE A 80 8.10 -5.79 8.80
C ILE A 80 7.16 -4.61 9.10
N GLU A 81 7.75 -3.43 9.33
CA GLU A 81 7.00 -2.18 9.42
C GLU A 81 6.63 -1.64 8.02
N PRO A 82 5.56 -0.83 7.89
CA PRO A 82 4.60 -0.45 8.93
C PRO A 82 3.71 -1.62 9.37
N ALA A 83 3.09 -1.52 10.55
CA ALA A 83 2.10 -2.48 11.06
C ALA A 83 2.66 -3.89 11.29
N TYR A 84 3.87 -3.98 11.87
CA TYR A 84 4.46 -5.24 12.29
C TYR A 84 3.50 -6.06 13.17
N GLY A 85 3.42 -7.36 12.92
CA GLY A 85 2.60 -8.31 13.68
C GLY A 85 1.09 -8.25 13.40
N LYS A 86 0.64 -7.40 12.47
CA LYS A 86 -0.76 -7.30 12.02
C LYS A 86 -1.02 -8.18 10.79
N TRP A 87 -2.30 -8.48 10.55
CA TRP A 87 -2.76 -9.35 9.47
C TRP A 87 -3.10 -8.57 8.19
N VAL A 88 -2.72 -9.10 7.03
CA VAL A 88 -2.95 -8.51 5.71
C VAL A 88 -3.14 -9.64 4.67
N PHE A 89 -3.83 -9.40 3.56
CA PHE A 89 -3.72 -10.31 2.41
C PHE A 89 -2.37 -10.09 1.70
N PRO A 90 -1.87 -11.06 0.92
CA PRO A 90 -0.63 -10.88 0.17
C PRO A 90 -0.67 -9.64 -0.72
N GLY A 91 0.42 -8.89 -0.77
CA GLY A 91 0.52 -7.69 -1.58
C GLY A 91 1.73 -6.83 -1.29
N GLY A 92 2.17 -6.11 -2.32
CA GLY A 92 3.34 -5.25 -2.27
C GLY A 92 3.32 -4.18 -3.34
N PHE A 93 4.45 -3.53 -3.55
CA PHE A 93 4.56 -2.43 -4.50
C PHE A 93 4.73 -2.94 -5.94
N VAL A 94 4.11 -2.22 -6.88
CA VAL A 94 4.28 -2.50 -8.30
C VAL A 94 5.60 -1.89 -8.78
N ASP A 95 6.41 -2.71 -9.43
CA ASP A 95 7.68 -2.25 -9.99
C ASP A 95 7.50 -1.47 -11.29
N ARG A 96 8.45 -0.56 -11.56
CA ARG A 96 8.37 0.28 -12.76
C ARG A 96 8.48 -0.60 -14.00
N GLY A 97 7.43 -0.58 -14.82
CA GLY A 97 7.35 -1.38 -16.05
C GLY A 97 6.70 -2.75 -15.86
N GLU A 98 6.37 -3.13 -14.62
CA GLU A 98 5.65 -4.35 -14.30
C GLU A 98 4.14 -4.18 -14.54
N ARG A 99 3.46 -5.23 -15.03
CA ARG A 99 1.99 -5.24 -15.09
C ARG A 99 1.44 -5.46 -13.70
N VAL A 100 0.37 -4.74 -13.36
CA VAL A 100 -0.25 -4.80 -12.03
C VAL A 100 -0.74 -6.21 -11.66
N GLU A 101 -1.22 -7.00 -12.62
CA GLU A 101 -1.59 -8.40 -12.37
C GLU A 101 -0.37 -9.30 -12.10
N GLU A 102 0.76 -9.02 -12.77
CA GLU A 102 2.01 -9.78 -12.60
C GLU A 102 2.61 -9.50 -11.22
N ALA A 103 2.58 -8.25 -10.78
CA ALA A 103 2.94 -7.87 -9.41
C ALA A 103 2.09 -8.62 -8.38
N ALA A 104 0.76 -8.67 -8.56
CA ALA A 104 -0.13 -9.37 -7.64
C ALA A 104 0.19 -10.87 -7.54
N ILE A 105 0.53 -11.51 -8.67
CA ILE A 105 0.95 -12.93 -8.72
C ILE A 105 2.32 -13.11 -8.06
N ARG A 106 3.30 -12.23 -8.35
CA ARG A 106 4.64 -12.28 -7.78
C ARG A 106 4.61 -12.15 -6.26
N GLU A 107 3.97 -11.11 -5.74
CA GLU A 107 3.85 -10.85 -4.29
C GLU A 107 3.16 -12.01 -3.57
N THR A 108 2.08 -12.54 -4.15
CA THR A 108 1.39 -13.71 -3.57
C THR A 108 2.32 -14.92 -3.48
N ARG A 109 3.14 -15.14 -4.50
CA ARG A 109 4.11 -16.25 -4.51
C ARG A 109 5.25 -16.03 -3.52
N GLU A 110 5.78 -14.81 -3.43
CA GLU A 110 6.90 -14.45 -2.56
C GLU A 110 6.51 -14.52 -1.08
N GLU A 111 5.33 -14.01 -0.71
CA GLU A 111 4.94 -13.87 0.70
C GLU A 111 4.25 -15.12 1.27
N CYS A 112 3.57 -15.92 0.43
CA CYS A 112 2.82 -17.09 0.92
C CYS A 112 2.99 -18.39 0.13
N HIS A 113 3.91 -18.43 -0.84
CA HIS A 113 4.22 -19.59 -1.68
C HIS A 113 3.02 -20.16 -2.46
N LEU A 114 1.98 -19.33 -2.68
CA LEU A 114 0.84 -19.68 -3.50
C LEU A 114 1.03 -19.19 -4.93
N VAL A 115 0.80 -20.07 -5.89
CA VAL A 115 0.70 -19.68 -7.30
C VAL A 115 -0.78 -19.46 -7.59
N VAL A 116 -1.10 -18.25 -8.05
CA VAL A 116 -2.48 -17.85 -8.32
C VAL A 116 -2.68 -17.44 -9.76
N ARG A 117 -3.90 -17.64 -10.25
CA ARG A 117 -4.41 -17.00 -11.45
C ARG A 117 -5.36 -15.88 -11.03
N ILE A 118 -5.16 -14.68 -11.56
CA ILE A 118 -6.07 -13.56 -11.31
C ILE A 118 -7.42 -13.86 -11.97
N SER A 119 -8.50 -13.87 -11.16
CA SER A 119 -9.85 -14.13 -11.64
C SER A 119 -10.58 -12.85 -12.02
N ARG A 120 -10.50 -11.81 -11.17
CA ARG A 120 -11.07 -10.49 -11.43
C ARG A 120 -10.41 -9.39 -10.60
N LEU A 121 -10.54 -8.15 -11.07
CA LEU A 121 -10.35 -6.98 -10.23
C LEU A 121 -11.46 -6.95 -9.16
N LEU A 122 -11.08 -6.72 -7.90
CA LEU A 122 -12.05 -6.45 -6.85
C LEU A 122 -12.40 -4.97 -6.82
N ASN A 123 -11.41 -4.12 -6.53
CA ASN A 123 -11.59 -2.68 -6.43
C ASN A 123 -10.23 -1.95 -6.40
N ILE A 124 -10.27 -0.62 -6.45
CA ILE A 124 -9.13 0.28 -6.28
C ILE A 124 -9.40 1.16 -5.07
N TYR A 125 -8.45 1.21 -4.13
CA TYR A 125 -8.58 2.01 -2.90
C TYR A 125 -7.53 3.11 -2.86
N SER A 126 -7.98 4.31 -2.54
CA SER A 126 -7.16 5.50 -2.30
C SER A 126 -7.76 6.30 -1.16
N TYR A 127 -6.92 6.95 -0.36
CA TYR A 127 -7.35 7.74 0.79
C TYR A 127 -6.82 9.17 0.67
N PRO A 128 -7.56 10.18 1.16
CA PRO A 128 -7.02 11.53 1.31
C PRO A 128 -5.68 11.48 2.06
N ASP A 129 -4.73 12.30 1.62
CA ASP A 129 -3.44 12.49 2.29
C ASP A 129 -2.59 11.20 2.43
N HIS A 130 -2.88 10.19 1.61
CA HIS A 130 -2.11 8.94 1.57
C HIS A 130 -1.41 8.79 0.20
N PRO A 131 -0.08 8.56 0.16
CA PRO A 131 0.68 8.56 -1.08
C PRO A 131 0.60 7.23 -1.85
N VAL A 132 -0.16 6.25 -1.35
CA VAL A 132 -0.29 4.93 -1.98
C VAL A 132 -1.72 4.68 -2.43
N ILE A 133 -1.86 4.25 -3.68
CA ILE A 133 -3.07 3.68 -4.26
C ILE A 133 -2.89 2.16 -4.26
N ILE A 134 -3.87 1.41 -3.76
CA ILE A 134 -3.83 -0.06 -3.78
C ILE A 134 -4.90 -0.63 -4.70
N ILE A 135 -4.48 -1.50 -5.62
CA ILE A 135 -5.35 -2.24 -6.53
C ILE A 135 -5.49 -3.65 -5.97
N VAL A 136 -6.72 -4.08 -5.68
CA VAL A 136 -6.94 -5.42 -5.09
C VAL A 136 -7.60 -6.33 -6.12
N TYR A 137 -7.03 -7.50 -6.31
CA TYR A 137 -7.54 -8.57 -7.16
C TYR A 137 -8.07 -9.73 -6.33
N VAL A 138 -8.93 -10.54 -6.95
CA VAL A 138 -9.26 -11.88 -6.47
C VAL A 138 -8.40 -12.88 -7.23
N GLY A 139 -7.73 -13.76 -6.50
CA GLY A 139 -6.88 -14.81 -7.04
C GLY A 139 -7.43 -16.20 -6.74
N GLU A 140 -7.33 -17.09 -7.73
CA GLU A 140 -7.61 -18.52 -7.55
C GLU A 140 -6.28 -19.29 -7.46
N VAL A 141 -6.15 -20.15 -6.45
CA VAL A 141 -4.96 -21.00 -6.29
C VAL A 141 -4.92 -22.03 -7.41
N VAL A 142 -3.80 -22.07 -8.13
CA VAL A 142 -3.53 -23.08 -9.17
C VAL A 142 -2.42 -24.04 -8.77
N ASP A 143 -1.55 -23.65 -7.82
CA ASP A 143 -0.50 -24.50 -7.26
C ASP A 143 0.00 -23.95 -5.91
N GLY A 144 0.70 -24.77 -5.13
CA GLY A 144 1.32 -24.42 -3.86
C GLY A 144 0.46 -24.72 -2.63
N GLN A 145 1.05 -24.51 -1.45
CA GLN A 145 0.39 -24.58 -0.16
C GLN A 145 0.77 -23.35 0.68
N PRO A 146 -0.18 -22.73 1.41
CA PRO A 146 0.11 -21.50 2.13
C PRO A 146 1.21 -21.74 3.17
N SER A 147 2.29 -20.97 3.09
CA SER A 147 3.39 -21.01 4.06
C SER A 147 4.13 -19.67 4.07
N ALA A 148 4.68 -19.28 5.21
CA ALA A 148 5.32 -17.98 5.38
C ALA A 148 6.56 -17.81 4.50
N GLY A 149 6.61 -16.71 3.73
CA GLY A 149 7.81 -16.20 3.06
C GLY A 149 8.67 -15.31 3.98
N ASP A 150 9.71 -14.69 3.41
CA ASP A 150 10.78 -14.00 4.17
C ASP A 150 10.28 -12.83 5.05
N GLU A 151 9.25 -12.10 4.61
CA GLU A 151 8.68 -10.95 5.33
C GLU A 151 7.38 -11.28 6.09
N THR A 152 7.03 -12.56 6.16
CA THR A 152 5.80 -13.04 6.78
C THR A 152 6.11 -13.86 8.02
N LEU A 153 5.52 -13.51 9.16
CA LEU A 153 5.66 -14.26 10.41
C LEU A 153 4.80 -15.53 10.41
N GLU A 154 3.62 -15.45 9.80
CA GLU A 154 2.59 -16.46 9.89
C GLU A 154 1.64 -16.37 8.69
N VAL A 155 1.18 -17.51 8.19
CA VAL A 155 0.14 -17.60 7.15
C VAL A 155 -1.00 -18.44 7.67
N GLN A 156 -2.22 -17.92 7.57
CA GLN A 156 -3.41 -18.62 8.03
C GLN A 156 -4.61 -18.34 7.14
N ALA A 157 -5.44 -19.36 6.91
CA ALA A 157 -6.75 -19.20 6.29
C ALA A 157 -7.82 -18.93 7.36
N PHE A 158 -8.60 -17.87 7.17
CA PHE A 158 -9.68 -17.47 8.08
C PHE A 158 -11.03 -17.62 7.40
N GLN A 159 -11.94 -18.36 8.05
CA GLN A 159 -13.37 -18.30 7.73
C GLN A 159 -13.89 -16.89 7.95
N HIS A 160 -14.94 -16.48 7.23
CA HIS A 160 -15.47 -15.10 7.28
C HIS A 160 -15.76 -14.62 8.72
N ALA A 161 -16.36 -15.49 9.54
CA ALA A 161 -16.70 -15.19 10.93
C ALA A 161 -15.49 -15.11 11.88
N ALA A 162 -14.34 -15.66 11.47
CA ALA A 162 -13.13 -15.75 12.27
C ALA A 162 -12.05 -14.73 11.86
N ILE A 163 -12.31 -13.88 10.86
CA ILE A 163 -11.37 -12.84 10.43
C ILE A 163 -11.03 -11.94 11.64
N PRO A 164 -9.74 -11.72 11.95
CA PRO A 164 -9.32 -10.95 13.11
C PRO A 164 -9.38 -9.44 12.81
N TRP A 165 -10.60 -8.90 12.65
CA TRP A 165 -10.86 -7.53 12.15
C TRP A 165 -10.11 -6.42 12.91
N LYS A 166 -9.84 -6.58 14.21
CA LYS A 166 -9.13 -5.61 15.05
C LYS A 166 -7.60 -5.68 14.91
N GLU A 167 -7.10 -6.73 14.25
CA GLU A 167 -5.68 -7.00 14.06
C GLU A 167 -5.26 -6.86 12.60
N LEU A 168 -6.15 -6.39 11.72
CA LEU A 168 -5.82 -6.09 10.34
C LEU A 168 -4.90 -4.87 10.25
N ALA A 169 -3.95 -4.92 9.32
CA ALA A 169 -2.86 -3.95 9.21
C ALA A 169 -3.32 -2.58 8.70
N PHE A 170 -4.19 -2.55 7.69
CA PHE A 170 -4.53 -1.32 6.97
C PHE A 170 -6.04 -1.15 6.76
N PRO A 171 -6.52 0.11 6.65
CA PRO A 171 -7.91 0.39 6.28
C PRO A 171 -8.34 -0.26 4.95
N SER A 172 -7.43 -0.30 3.97
CA SER A 172 -7.66 -0.98 2.69
C SER A 172 -7.86 -2.48 2.85
N THR A 173 -7.13 -3.12 3.78
CA THR A 173 -7.33 -4.53 4.10
C THR A 173 -8.74 -4.79 4.60
N VAL A 174 -9.20 -3.95 5.54
CA VAL A 174 -10.55 -4.06 6.12
C VAL A 174 -11.62 -3.86 5.04
N GLN A 175 -11.49 -2.82 4.22
CA GLN A 175 -12.47 -2.49 3.19
C GLN A 175 -12.53 -3.55 2.10
N ALA A 176 -11.39 -4.01 1.60
CA ALA A 176 -11.35 -5.04 0.56
C ALA A 176 -11.90 -6.39 1.03
N LEU A 177 -11.61 -6.81 2.26
CA LEU A 177 -12.22 -8.03 2.80
C LEU A 177 -13.75 -7.89 2.91
N ARG A 178 -14.27 -6.73 3.31
CA ARG A 178 -15.72 -6.48 3.36
C ARG A 178 -16.35 -6.49 1.97
N ASP A 179 -15.75 -5.81 1.00
CA ASP A 179 -16.24 -5.75 -0.38
C ASP A 179 -16.25 -7.15 -1.01
N PHE A 180 -15.21 -7.95 -0.75
CA PHE A 180 -15.14 -9.33 -1.21
C PHE A 180 -16.26 -10.19 -0.61
N ILE A 181 -16.45 -10.13 0.71
CA ILE A 181 -17.49 -10.90 1.42
C ILE A 181 -18.90 -10.47 0.98
N ALA A 182 -19.14 -9.18 0.77
CA ALA A 182 -20.44 -8.66 0.36
C ALA A 182 -20.81 -9.02 -1.10
N GLY A 183 -19.80 -9.21 -1.95
CA GLY A 183 -19.97 -9.60 -3.36
C GLY A 183 -19.83 -11.09 -3.65
N SER A 184 -19.70 -11.93 -2.61
CA SER A 184 -19.59 -13.40 -2.71
C SER A 184 -20.93 -14.10 -2.50
#